data_AF-A0AAN6RA01-F1
#
_entry.id   AF-A0AAN6RA01-F1
#
_cell.length_a   1.000
_cell.length_b   1.000
_cell.length_c   1.000
_cell.angle_alpha   90.00
_cell.angle_beta   90.00
_cell.angle_gamma   90.00
#
_symmetry.space_group_name_H-M   'P 1'
#
loop_
_entity.id
_entity.type
_entity.pdbx_description
1 polymer ?
#
loop_
_entity_poly.entity_id
_entity_poly.type
_entity_poly.pdbx_seq_one_letter_code
_entity_poly.pdbx_strand_id
1 'polypeptide(L)'
;MGRTSGLFHQRTLYYFKNIVTMMALASLRNRELPHPGPRGKISFLHPAYPAPTNTLLSLIRVDRSEGSPALGIHHRTALLACQIIANNTFNTGRFTYDQEAIHEVDVPLDGVLTESVYYFVVGDGQNRYPIVPSFQEWEFPHGQIPEFWPKLPLASRTGPRCCVTKFSFYVEETHLVPQEEATWYTRNGMSQYGWELGDIDNAANTIPLTPSIHRCFDKRWLVLIPKPSNTEAGGTPPTEFVTHILSESAAELWCDYHNSIVGDLDEHSRPYLFARFGWAVLLGVKPFITCGLPRNVIQLHTSTDASGEVERQEYKDEILRGAELLSKYGGGGGGSKGATPGKRRSEASNADGDSVIEYSSDDSDTWDDYWDDDMMDIWERIGGKRKQRQTSNQTDPHMWLGNDQHLPQDANKSCVPPEQQGGQTFTQDNDMH
;
A
#
# COMPACT_ATOMS: atom_id res chain seq x y z
N MET A 1 -32.42 1.46 -51.93
CA MET A 1 -31.91 1.80 -50.58
C MET A 1 -32.78 1.05 -49.57
N GLY A 2 -32.21 0.45 -48.50
CA GLY A 2 -33.04 -0.22 -47.46
C GLY A 2 -32.57 -1.59 -46.92
N ARG A 3 -31.26 -1.86 -46.82
CA ARG A 3 -30.74 -3.07 -46.13
C ARG A 3 -29.70 -2.82 -45.03
N THR A 4 -29.30 -1.56 -44.80
CA THR A 4 -28.27 -1.19 -43.81
C THR A 4 -28.80 -0.82 -42.43
N SER A 5 -30.09 -0.50 -42.28
CA SER A 5 -30.70 -0.07 -41.00
C SER A 5 -30.95 -1.22 -40.02
N GLY A 6 -31.30 -2.42 -40.51
CA GLY A 6 -31.65 -3.55 -39.66
C GLY A 6 -30.50 -4.09 -38.80
N LEU A 7 -29.29 -4.20 -39.38
CA LEU A 7 -28.11 -4.72 -38.70
C LEU A 7 -27.60 -3.79 -37.58
N PHE A 8 -27.74 -2.48 -37.74
CA PHE A 8 -27.44 -1.52 -36.67
C PHE A 8 -28.42 -1.68 -35.51
N HIS A 9 -29.72 -1.73 -35.79
CA HIS A 9 -30.75 -1.86 -34.77
C HIS A 9 -30.65 -3.19 -33.99
N GLN A 10 -30.35 -4.31 -34.67
CA GLN A 10 -30.10 -5.59 -34.02
C GLN A 10 -28.86 -5.58 -33.13
N ARG A 11 -27.77 -4.93 -33.54
CA ARG A 11 -26.57 -4.76 -32.71
C ARG A 11 -26.88 -3.93 -31.46
N THR A 12 -27.54 -2.77 -31.60
CA THR A 12 -27.91 -1.92 -30.47
C THR A 12 -28.81 -2.65 -29.47
N LEU A 13 -29.79 -3.42 -29.93
CA LEU A 13 -30.66 -4.23 -29.07
C LEU A 13 -29.89 -5.37 -28.35
N TYR A 14 -28.86 -5.94 -28.97
CA TYR A 14 -27.98 -6.92 -28.33
C TYR A 14 -27.10 -6.28 -27.24
N TYR A 15 -26.53 -5.10 -27.50
CA TYR A 15 -25.80 -4.32 -26.49
C TYR A 15 -26.69 -3.94 -25.31
N PHE A 16 -27.90 -3.41 -25.56
CA PHE A 16 -28.84 -3.09 -24.48
C PHE A 16 -29.27 -4.33 -23.69
N LYS A 17 -29.55 -5.48 -24.34
CA LYS A 17 -29.85 -6.72 -23.62
C LYS A 17 -28.67 -7.19 -22.76
N ASN A 18 -27.43 -7.10 -23.23
CA ASN A 18 -26.27 -7.49 -22.43
C ASN A 18 -26.01 -6.53 -21.26
N ILE A 19 -26.18 -5.21 -21.44
CA ILE A 19 -26.07 -4.23 -20.34
C ILE A 19 -27.18 -4.48 -19.30
N VAL A 20 -28.43 -4.68 -19.74
CA VAL A 20 -29.54 -5.00 -18.83
C VAL A 20 -29.34 -6.37 -18.16
N THR A 21 -28.71 -7.34 -18.82
CA THR A 21 -28.39 -8.65 -18.23
C THR A 21 -27.21 -8.55 -17.25
N MET A 22 -26.20 -7.72 -17.52
CA MET A 22 -25.13 -7.39 -16.56
C MET A 22 -25.69 -6.67 -15.32
N MET A 23 -26.57 -5.68 -15.51
CA MET A 23 -27.27 -5.01 -14.42
C MET A 23 -28.22 -5.98 -13.68
N ALA A 24 -28.87 -6.92 -14.37
CA ALA A 24 -29.70 -7.94 -13.72
C ALA A 24 -28.87 -9.00 -12.96
N LEU A 25 -27.69 -9.39 -13.45
CA LEU A 25 -26.78 -10.28 -12.73
C LEU A 25 -26.15 -9.60 -11.51
N ALA A 26 -25.83 -8.31 -11.61
CA ALA A 26 -25.48 -7.48 -10.45
C ALA A 26 -26.65 -7.35 -9.47
N SER A 27 -27.87 -7.10 -9.96
CA SER A 27 -29.09 -6.93 -9.15
C SER A 27 -29.65 -8.22 -8.55
N LEU A 28 -29.34 -9.40 -9.12
CA LEU A 28 -29.71 -10.71 -8.57
C LEU A 28 -28.72 -11.20 -7.52
N ARG A 29 -27.56 -10.54 -7.38
CA ARG A 29 -26.68 -10.67 -6.22
C ARG A 29 -27.26 -9.87 -5.04
N ASN A 30 -28.50 -10.17 -4.67
CA ASN A 30 -29.23 -9.58 -3.55
C ASN A 30 -28.68 -10.11 -2.21
N ARG A 31 -27.40 -9.89 -1.98
CA ARG A 31 -26.79 -9.85 -0.66
C ARG A 31 -27.05 -8.45 -0.13
N GLU A 32 -27.61 -8.35 1.07
CA GLU A 32 -27.62 -7.10 1.83
C GLU A 32 -26.21 -6.52 1.79
N LEU A 33 -26.02 -5.38 1.12
CA LEU A 33 -24.73 -4.70 1.07
C LEU A 33 -24.46 -4.19 2.50
N PRO A 34 -23.53 -4.79 3.26
CA PRO A 34 -23.22 -4.27 4.57
C PRO A 34 -22.52 -2.94 4.35
N HIS A 35 -23.20 -1.86 4.76
CA HIS A 35 -22.79 -0.48 4.51
C HIS A 35 -21.26 -0.31 4.63
N PRO A 36 -20.60 0.40 3.69
CA PRO A 36 -19.21 0.77 3.83
C PRO A 36 -19.07 1.90 4.86
N GLY A 37 -19.41 1.61 6.12
CA GLY A 37 -18.86 2.37 7.24
C GLY A 37 -17.33 2.17 7.23
N PRO A 38 -16.55 3.14 7.74
CA PRO A 38 -15.09 3.07 7.70
C PRO A 38 -14.62 1.78 8.39
N ARG A 39 -14.14 0.81 7.59
CA ARG A 39 -13.71 -0.49 8.06
C ARG A 39 -12.30 -0.31 8.60
N GLY A 40 -12.15 -0.42 9.93
CA GLY A 40 -10.92 -0.01 10.61
C GLY A 40 -9.65 -0.65 10.05
N LYS A 41 -8.52 -0.02 10.33
CA LYS A 41 -7.20 -0.56 10.01
C LYS A 41 -6.72 -1.50 11.12
N ILE A 42 -5.73 -2.32 10.80
CA ILE A 42 -4.85 -2.98 11.79
C ILE A 42 -3.49 -2.32 11.68
N SER A 43 -2.95 -1.86 12.81
CA SER A 43 -1.64 -1.23 12.87
C SER A 43 -0.57 -2.20 13.37
N PHE A 44 0.47 -2.37 12.56
CA PHE A 44 1.63 -3.20 12.87
C PHE A 44 2.74 -2.29 13.38
N LEU A 45 3.18 -2.50 14.62
CA LEU A 45 4.09 -1.61 15.34
C LEU A 45 5.50 -2.16 15.41
N HIS A 46 6.49 -1.27 15.33
CA HIS A 46 7.89 -1.60 15.59
C HIS A 46 8.20 -1.42 17.10
N PRO A 47 8.66 -2.47 17.82
CA PRO A 47 8.83 -2.44 19.28
C PRO A 47 9.94 -1.51 19.81
N ALA A 48 10.90 -1.10 18.98
CA ALA A 48 12.06 -0.31 19.40
C ALA A 48 11.87 1.22 19.31
N TYR A 49 10.65 1.67 18.98
CA TYR A 49 10.29 3.07 18.84
C TYR A 49 9.08 3.42 19.72
N PRO A 50 9.01 4.66 20.24
CA PRO A 50 7.90 5.08 21.08
C PRO A 50 6.64 5.39 20.26
N ALA A 51 5.49 5.03 20.82
CA ALA A 51 4.19 5.52 20.38
C ALA A 51 4.13 7.06 20.47
N PRO A 52 3.37 7.75 19.59
CA PRO A 52 2.56 7.20 18.50
C PRO A 52 3.35 6.89 17.21
N THR A 53 4.66 7.17 17.18
CA THR A 53 5.47 7.16 15.95
C THR A 53 6.00 5.78 15.54
N ASN A 54 5.56 4.73 16.22
CA ASN A 54 6.05 3.36 16.07
C ASN A 54 5.22 2.50 15.10
N THR A 55 4.14 3.05 14.52
CA THR A 55 3.36 2.36 13.47
C THR A 55 4.22 2.18 12.23
N LEU A 56 4.63 0.95 11.95
CA LEU A 56 5.47 0.58 10.81
C LEU A 56 4.66 0.45 9.53
N LEU A 57 3.49 -0.18 9.63
CA LEU A 57 2.54 -0.40 8.55
C LEU A 57 1.13 -0.35 9.12
N SER A 58 0.16 0.12 8.34
CA SER A 58 -1.26 -0.08 8.64
C SER A 58 -1.95 -0.62 7.40
N LEU A 59 -2.78 -1.65 7.59
CA LEU A 59 -3.49 -2.34 6.52
C LEU A 59 -4.98 -2.35 6.82
N ILE A 60 -5.81 -2.34 5.78
CA ILE A 60 -7.26 -2.38 5.92
C ILE A 60 -7.76 -3.79 6.26
N ARG A 61 -8.82 -3.87 7.07
CA ARG A 61 -9.51 -5.14 7.34
C ARG A 61 -10.32 -5.55 6.11
N VAL A 62 -9.96 -6.66 5.47
CA VAL A 62 -10.57 -7.16 4.21
C VAL A 62 -10.95 -8.65 4.22
N ASP A 63 -10.30 -9.44 5.08
CA ASP A 63 -10.53 -10.87 5.22
C ASP A 63 -11.62 -11.18 6.26
N ARG A 64 -12.38 -12.26 6.04
CA ARG A 64 -13.41 -12.75 6.97
C ARG A 64 -12.82 -13.82 7.87
N SER A 65 -12.94 -13.65 9.18
CA SER A 65 -12.61 -14.69 10.16
C SER A 65 -13.73 -15.73 10.23
N GLU A 66 -13.39 -17.03 10.31
CA GLU A 66 -14.40 -18.08 10.47
C GLU A 66 -15.12 -17.97 11.81
N GLY A 67 -16.44 -18.17 11.81
CA GLY A 67 -17.25 -18.07 13.03
C GLY A 67 -17.43 -16.66 13.61
N SER A 68 -16.80 -15.62 13.03
CA SER A 68 -16.88 -14.24 13.51
C SER A 68 -17.43 -13.29 12.44
N PRO A 69 -18.31 -12.33 12.79
CA PRO A 69 -18.69 -11.23 11.89
C PRO A 69 -17.56 -10.20 11.70
N ALA A 70 -16.48 -10.28 12.49
CA ALA A 70 -15.37 -9.34 12.43
C ALA A 70 -14.54 -9.54 11.16
N LEU A 71 -14.14 -8.41 10.58
CA LEU A 71 -13.24 -8.35 9.43
C LEU A 71 -11.82 -8.10 9.95
N GLY A 72 -10.87 -8.74 9.29
CA GLY A 72 -9.47 -8.79 9.69
C GLY A 72 -8.54 -8.89 8.49
N ILE A 73 -7.35 -9.43 8.69
CA ILE A 73 -6.34 -9.57 7.64
C ILE A 73 -5.74 -10.96 7.71
N HIS A 74 -5.62 -11.64 6.57
CA HIS A 74 -4.92 -12.92 6.48
C HIS A 74 -3.50 -12.82 7.06
N HIS A 75 -3.23 -13.60 8.11
CA HIS A 75 -2.05 -13.44 8.98
C HIS A 75 -0.76 -13.49 8.18
N ARG A 76 -0.57 -14.53 7.36
CA ARG A 76 0.61 -14.74 6.51
C ARG A 76 0.86 -13.59 5.51
N THR A 77 -0.19 -12.90 5.06
CA THR A 77 -0.07 -11.71 4.18
C THR A 77 0.50 -10.52 4.94
N ALA A 78 -0.07 -10.20 6.11
CA ALA A 78 0.44 -9.14 6.96
C ALA A 78 1.88 -9.42 7.42
N LEU A 79 2.16 -10.68 7.78
CA LEU A 79 3.48 -11.11 8.24
C LEU A 79 4.54 -10.89 7.17
N LEU A 80 4.31 -11.33 5.93
CA LEU A 80 5.28 -11.07 4.86
C LEU A 80 5.44 -9.57 4.60
N ALA A 81 4.37 -8.78 4.61
CA ALA A 81 4.48 -7.33 4.40
C ALA A 81 5.47 -6.71 5.39
N CYS A 82 5.37 -7.05 6.68
CA CYS A 82 6.32 -6.62 7.70
C CYS A 82 7.72 -7.22 7.54
N GLN A 83 7.85 -8.48 7.14
CA GLN A 83 9.16 -9.13 6.90
C GLN A 83 9.91 -8.51 5.72
N ILE A 84 9.23 -8.11 4.63
CA ILE A 84 9.84 -7.35 3.52
C ILE A 84 10.32 -5.99 4.02
N ILE A 85 9.45 -5.25 4.72
CA ILE A 85 9.76 -3.92 5.27
C ILE A 85 10.98 -3.99 6.21
N ALA A 86 11.10 -5.06 6.99
CA ALA A 86 12.24 -5.35 7.86
C ALA A 86 13.32 -6.20 7.15
N ASN A 87 13.66 -5.82 5.91
CA ASN A 87 14.74 -6.40 5.09
C ASN A 87 14.73 -7.93 4.98
N ASN A 88 13.64 -8.48 4.42
CA ASN A 88 13.49 -9.89 4.07
C ASN A 88 13.66 -10.88 5.26
N THR A 89 13.19 -10.52 6.45
CA THR A 89 13.33 -11.29 7.72
C THR A 89 12.39 -12.51 7.82
N PHE A 90 12.27 -13.29 6.74
CA PHE A 90 11.27 -14.37 6.57
C PHE A 90 11.33 -15.47 7.64
N ASN A 91 12.51 -15.74 8.18
CA ASN A 91 12.76 -16.82 9.15
C ASN A 91 12.81 -16.34 10.62
N THR A 92 12.76 -15.03 10.86
CA THR A 92 13.02 -14.42 12.18
C THR A 92 11.97 -13.39 12.62
N GLY A 93 11.17 -12.87 11.67
CA GLY A 93 10.06 -11.98 11.94
C GLY A 93 8.78 -12.72 12.36
N ARG A 94 8.17 -12.31 13.48
CA ARG A 94 6.89 -12.82 14.02
C ARG A 94 6.01 -11.68 14.54
N PHE A 95 4.75 -11.97 14.85
CA PHE A 95 3.86 -11.03 15.54
C PHE A 95 3.66 -11.37 17.01
N THR A 96 3.58 -10.34 17.86
CA THR A 96 3.27 -10.44 19.29
C THR A 96 2.16 -9.46 19.67
N TYR A 97 1.43 -9.76 20.75
CA TYR A 97 0.39 -8.89 21.28
C TYR A 97 0.95 -7.72 22.11
N ASP A 98 2.13 -7.91 22.72
CA ASP A 98 2.84 -6.90 23.50
C ASP A 98 4.18 -6.48 22.86
N GLN A 99 4.74 -5.38 23.37
CA GLN A 99 5.97 -4.77 22.91
C GLN A 99 7.22 -5.55 23.37
N GLU A 100 7.12 -6.23 24.50
CA GLU A 100 8.17 -7.02 25.16
C GLU A 100 8.44 -8.36 24.47
N ALA A 101 7.60 -8.72 23.50
CA ALA A 101 7.61 -9.97 22.75
C ALA A 101 7.35 -11.22 23.62
N ILE A 102 6.56 -11.07 24.69
CA ILE A 102 6.24 -12.11 25.66
C ILE A 102 5.11 -13.01 25.16
N HIS A 103 4.03 -12.43 24.64
CA HIS A 103 2.87 -13.14 24.13
C HIS A 103 2.87 -13.12 22.60
N GLU A 104 3.31 -14.23 22.01
CA GLU A 104 3.23 -14.47 20.57
C GLU A 104 1.78 -14.63 20.10
N VAL A 105 1.51 -14.24 18.85
CA VAL A 105 0.20 -14.40 18.23
C VAL A 105 -0.09 -15.88 17.98
N ASP A 106 -1.17 -16.38 18.56
CA ASP A 106 -1.64 -17.77 18.47
C ASP A 106 -2.51 -18.06 17.24
N VAL A 107 -2.99 -17.00 16.55
CA VAL A 107 -3.72 -17.11 15.28
C VAL A 107 -2.85 -17.85 14.25
N PRO A 108 -3.32 -18.95 13.63
CA PRO A 108 -2.57 -19.65 12.59
C PRO A 108 -2.16 -18.72 11.43
N LEU A 109 -1.07 -19.04 10.73
CA LEU A 109 -0.59 -18.25 9.59
C LEU A 109 -1.64 -18.11 8.47
N ASP A 110 -2.42 -19.16 8.24
CA ASP A 110 -3.52 -19.15 7.26
C ASP A 110 -4.85 -18.64 7.83
N GLY A 111 -4.85 -18.20 9.11
CA GLY A 111 -5.96 -17.57 9.80
C GLY A 111 -6.05 -16.07 9.54
N VAL A 112 -6.94 -15.41 10.29
CA VAL A 112 -7.27 -13.98 10.11
C VAL A 112 -7.02 -13.21 11.41
N LEU A 113 -6.09 -12.27 11.37
CA LEU A 113 -5.79 -11.33 12.44
C LEU A 113 -6.94 -10.35 12.62
N THR A 114 -7.44 -10.20 13.84
CA THR A 114 -8.63 -9.39 14.15
C THR A 114 -8.42 -8.32 15.22
N GLU A 115 -7.32 -8.34 15.98
CA GLU A 115 -6.99 -7.24 16.90
C GLU A 115 -6.65 -5.94 16.14
N SER A 116 -6.71 -4.81 16.84
CA SER A 116 -6.43 -3.50 16.22
C SER A 116 -4.94 -3.18 16.11
N VAL A 117 -4.12 -3.84 16.92
CA VAL A 117 -2.68 -3.60 17.07
C VAL A 117 -1.95 -4.92 17.20
N TYR A 118 -0.82 -5.05 16.51
CA TYR A 118 0.16 -6.12 16.68
C TYR A 118 1.56 -5.52 16.66
N TYR A 119 2.50 -6.10 17.41
CA TYR A 119 3.92 -5.75 17.32
C TYR A 119 4.63 -6.72 16.38
N PHE A 120 5.45 -6.21 15.46
CA PHE A 120 6.31 -7.03 14.62
C PHE A 120 7.71 -7.10 15.22
N VAL A 121 8.17 -8.31 15.53
CA VAL A 121 9.41 -8.56 16.27
C VAL A 121 10.34 -9.41 15.41
N VAL A 122 11.60 -9.01 15.32
CA VAL A 122 12.64 -9.72 14.56
C VAL A 122 13.66 -10.32 15.52
N GLY A 123 13.89 -11.62 15.42
CA GLY A 123 14.90 -12.32 16.22
C GLY A 123 14.53 -12.43 17.69
N ASP A 124 15.45 -12.09 18.59
CA ASP A 124 15.33 -12.33 20.03
C ASP A 124 14.52 -11.26 20.80
N GLY A 125 14.14 -10.12 20.21
CA GLY A 125 13.25 -9.16 20.89
C GLY A 125 13.25 -7.72 20.35
N GLN A 126 13.23 -6.76 21.27
CA GLN A 126 13.03 -5.30 21.06
C GLN A 126 14.16 -4.58 20.31
N ASN A 127 14.96 -5.28 19.51
CA ASN A 127 16.05 -4.70 18.73
C ASN A 127 15.51 -3.69 17.72
N ARG A 128 16.25 -2.61 17.50
CA ARG A 128 15.97 -1.60 16.48
C ARG A 128 16.44 -2.11 15.11
N TYR A 129 15.78 -3.15 14.61
CA TYR A 129 16.07 -3.74 13.30
C TYR A 129 15.98 -2.68 12.18
N PRO A 130 16.78 -2.83 11.10
CA PRO A 130 16.77 -1.87 10.00
C PRO A 130 15.47 -1.98 9.18
N ILE A 131 15.01 -0.85 8.68
CA ILE A 131 13.83 -0.76 7.81
C ILE A 131 14.24 -0.42 6.38
N VAL A 132 13.70 -1.14 5.40
CA VAL A 132 13.82 -0.80 3.98
C VAL A 132 12.98 0.45 3.70
N PRO A 133 13.58 1.62 3.40
CA PRO A 133 12.85 2.89 3.38
C PRO A 133 12.08 3.14 2.08
N SER A 134 12.39 2.43 1.00
CA SER A 134 11.70 2.49 -0.29
C SER A 134 12.01 1.25 -1.14
N PHE A 135 11.24 1.00 -2.20
CA PHE A 135 11.51 -0.09 -3.15
C PHE A 135 12.89 0.05 -3.80
N GLN A 136 13.32 1.27 -4.14
CA GLN A 136 14.64 1.57 -4.70
C GLN A 136 15.82 1.27 -3.75
N GLU A 137 15.55 0.98 -2.46
CA GLU A 137 16.55 0.62 -1.44
C GLU A 137 16.42 -0.85 -1.01
N TRP A 138 15.50 -1.59 -1.62
CA TRP A 138 15.24 -3.00 -1.34
C TRP A 138 16.14 -3.91 -2.19
N GLU A 139 16.78 -4.89 -1.54
CA GLU A 139 17.42 -6.02 -2.21
C GLU A 139 16.39 -7.12 -2.46
N PHE A 140 16.32 -7.61 -3.70
CA PHE A 140 15.42 -8.71 -4.04
C PHE A 140 15.94 -10.04 -3.45
N PRO A 141 15.12 -10.83 -2.74
CA PRO A 141 15.57 -12.06 -2.08
C PRO A 141 15.73 -13.23 -3.06
N HIS A 142 16.74 -13.17 -3.93
CA HIS A 142 17.07 -14.22 -4.89
C HIS A 142 17.24 -15.58 -4.21
N GLY A 143 16.48 -16.58 -4.68
CA GLY A 143 16.48 -17.92 -4.11
C GLY A 143 15.85 -18.05 -2.72
N GLN A 144 15.39 -16.95 -2.11
CA GLN A 144 14.84 -16.91 -0.74
C GLN A 144 13.36 -16.50 -0.70
N ILE A 145 12.68 -16.40 -1.86
CA ILE A 145 11.22 -16.26 -1.95
C ILE A 145 10.56 -17.43 -1.17
N PRO A 146 9.75 -17.15 -0.13
CA PRO A 146 9.17 -18.19 0.73
C PRO A 146 8.44 -19.28 -0.04
N GLU A 147 8.53 -20.52 0.44
CA GLU A 147 8.02 -21.71 -0.24
C GLU A 147 6.51 -21.65 -0.52
N PHE A 148 5.75 -20.98 0.36
CA PHE A 148 4.30 -20.81 0.20
C PHE A 148 3.90 -19.80 -0.90
N TRP A 149 4.83 -19.04 -1.49
CA TRP A 149 4.60 -18.49 -2.85
C TRP A 149 4.77 -19.66 -3.82
N PRO A 150 3.69 -20.21 -4.40
CA PRO A 150 3.79 -21.43 -5.19
C PRO A 150 4.58 -21.18 -6.48
N LYS A 151 5.18 -22.23 -7.02
CA LYS A 151 5.60 -22.23 -8.43
C LYS A 151 4.35 -22.26 -9.30
N LEU A 152 4.38 -21.49 -10.39
CA LEU A 152 3.27 -21.43 -11.32
C LEU A 152 3.37 -22.62 -12.31
N PRO A 153 2.25 -23.22 -12.71
CA PRO A 153 2.25 -24.28 -13.71
C PRO A 153 2.51 -23.71 -15.11
N LEU A 154 3.04 -24.54 -16.02
CA LEU A 154 3.17 -24.20 -17.43
C LEU A 154 1.80 -23.82 -18.02
N ALA A 155 1.64 -22.55 -18.38
CA ALA A 155 0.36 -22.00 -18.82
C ALA A 155 0.10 -22.27 -20.31
N SER A 156 -0.98 -23.01 -20.62
CA SER A 156 -1.51 -23.07 -21.98
C SER A 156 -2.36 -21.81 -22.27
N ARG A 157 -1.71 -20.70 -22.62
CA ARG A 157 -2.38 -19.41 -22.89
C ARG A 157 -3.37 -19.54 -24.06
N THR A 158 -4.66 -19.46 -23.76
CA THR A 158 -5.76 -19.57 -24.77
C THR A 158 -6.12 -18.23 -25.44
N GLY A 159 -5.27 -17.20 -25.28
CA GLY A 159 -5.47 -15.84 -25.77
C GLY A 159 -5.44 -14.80 -24.63
N PRO A 160 -5.44 -13.49 -24.94
CA PRO A 160 -5.43 -12.43 -23.93
C PRO A 160 -6.79 -12.36 -23.22
N ARG A 161 -6.80 -12.72 -21.94
CA ARG A 161 -7.93 -12.58 -21.01
C ARG A 161 -7.41 -11.94 -19.75
N CYS A 162 -8.17 -11.01 -19.17
CA CYS A 162 -7.81 -10.43 -17.89
C CYS A 162 -7.67 -11.53 -16.83
N CYS A 163 -6.50 -11.59 -16.17
CA CYS A 163 -6.17 -12.65 -15.22
C CYS A 163 -7.10 -12.69 -14.01
N VAL A 164 -7.79 -11.58 -13.70
CA VAL A 164 -8.80 -11.44 -12.62
C VAL A 164 -10.23 -11.67 -13.11
N THR A 165 -10.75 -10.88 -14.08
CA THR A 165 -12.17 -10.96 -14.52
C THR A 165 -12.46 -12.10 -15.49
N LYS A 166 -11.42 -12.69 -16.10
CA LYS A 166 -11.49 -13.66 -17.21
C LYS A 166 -12.12 -13.11 -18.50
N PHE A 167 -12.43 -11.82 -18.56
CA PHE A 167 -12.94 -11.17 -19.76
C PHE A 167 -11.82 -10.99 -20.80
N SER A 168 -12.14 -11.25 -22.07
CA SER A 168 -11.26 -11.01 -23.23
C SER A 168 -11.58 -9.72 -23.99
N PHE A 169 -12.51 -8.90 -23.47
CA PHE A 169 -12.89 -7.64 -24.10
C PHE A 169 -12.15 -6.49 -23.44
N TYR A 170 -11.39 -5.73 -24.25
CA TYR A 170 -10.61 -4.56 -23.85
C TYR A 170 -9.73 -4.81 -22.63
N VAL A 171 -8.59 -5.46 -22.92
CA VAL A 171 -7.59 -5.91 -21.95
C VAL A 171 -6.27 -5.24 -22.31
N GLU A 172 -5.57 -4.73 -21.31
CA GLU A 172 -4.28 -4.07 -21.40
C GLU A 172 -3.21 -4.98 -20.78
N GLU A 173 -1.97 -4.87 -21.26
CA GLU A 173 -0.84 -5.53 -20.61
C GLU A 173 -0.27 -4.60 -19.53
N THR A 174 -0.06 -5.14 -18.33
CA THR A 174 0.37 -4.42 -17.15
C THR A 174 1.62 -5.06 -16.58
N HIS A 175 2.67 -4.28 -16.35
CA HIS A 175 3.90 -4.79 -15.73
C HIS A 175 3.71 -5.14 -14.25
N LEU A 176 4.29 -6.26 -13.83
CA LEU A 176 4.40 -6.69 -12.44
C LEU A 176 5.47 -5.87 -11.71
N VAL A 177 6.68 -5.75 -12.27
CA VAL A 177 7.66 -4.73 -11.89
C VAL A 177 7.52 -3.56 -12.87
N PRO A 178 6.99 -2.40 -12.45
CA PRO A 178 6.74 -1.25 -13.32
C PRO A 178 7.98 -0.72 -14.02
N GLN A 179 7.80 -0.12 -15.20
CA GLN A 179 8.88 0.53 -15.95
C GLN A 179 9.55 1.68 -15.18
N GLU A 180 8.83 2.38 -14.29
CA GLU A 180 9.42 3.41 -13.39
C GLU A 180 10.50 2.83 -12.46
N GLU A 181 10.49 1.52 -12.21
CA GLU A 181 11.46 0.81 -11.37
C GLU A 181 12.58 0.13 -12.18
N ALA A 182 12.77 0.48 -13.47
CA ALA A 182 13.78 -0.13 -14.34
C ALA A 182 15.21 -0.11 -13.77
N THR A 183 15.60 0.94 -13.02
CA THR A 183 16.88 0.98 -12.32
C THR A 183 16.99 -0.10 -11.25
N TRP A 184 15.92 -0.34 -10.48
CA TRP A 184 15.88 -1.41 -9.47
C TRP A 184 15.88 -2.79 -10.13
N TYR A 185 15.14 -2.95 -11.24
CA TYR A 185 15.04 -4.18 -12.03
C TYR A 185 16.41 -4.64 -12.53
N THR A 186 17.14 -3.75 -13.22
CA THR A 186 18.48 -4.03 -13.74
C THR A 186 19.47 -4.28 -12.61
N ARG A 187 19.40 -3.48 -11.53
CA ARG A 187 20.30 -3.59 -10.38
C ARG A 187 20.17 -4.93 -9.66
N ASN A 188 18.95 -5.39 -9.44
CA ASN A 188 18.67 -6.71 -8.87
C ASN A 188 18.71 -7.83 -9.92
N GLY A 189 19.30 -7.63 -11.10
CA GLY A 189 19.48 -8.67 -12.12
C GLY A 189 18.19 -9.41 -12.48
N MET A 190 17.04 -8.73 -12.47
CA MET A 190 15.72 -9.37 -12.57
C MET A 190 15.44 -9.96 -13.95
N SER A 191 16.24 -9.64 -14.96
CA SER A 191 16.25 -10.29 -16.28
C SER A 191 16.57 -11.78 -16.23
N GLN A 192 17.21 -12.28 -15.16
CA GLN A 192 17.48 -13.71 -14.97
C GLN A 192 16.20 -14.58 -14.88
N TYR A 193 15.05 -13.96 -14.63
CA TYR A 193 13.76 -14.62 -14.52
C TYR A 193 12.90 -14.50 -15.79
N GLY A 194 13.33 -13.69 -16.76
CA GLY A 194 12.66 -13.55 -18.04
C GLY A 194 13.06 -14.65 -19.01
N TRP A 195 12.19 -14.91 -19.99
CA TRP A 195 12.56 -15.75 -21.13
C TRP A 195 13.72 -15.11 -21.91
N GLU A 196 14.69 -15.92 -22.36
CA GLU A 196 15.83 -15.50 -23.20
C GLU A 196 16.66 -14.28 -22.70
N LEU A 197 16.76 -14.08 -21.36
CA LEU A 197 17.43 -12.91 -20.76
C LEU A 197 16.80 -11.57 -21.18
N GLY A 198 15.47 -11.55 -21.34
CA GLY A 198 14.71 -10.36 -21.69
C GLY A 198 14.88 -9.18 -20.73
N ASP A 199 14.60 -7.99 -21.26
CA ASP A 199 14.54 -6.74 -20.50
C ASP A 199 13.28 -6.68 -19.59
N ILE A 200 12.87 -5.48 -19.18
CA ILE A 200 11.71 -5.28 -18.31
C ILE A 200 10.37 -5.58 -19.02
N ASP A 201 10.34 -5.59 -20.36
CA ASP A 201 9.13 -5.76 -21.17
C ASP A 201 8.90 -7.24 -21.56
N ASN A 202 9.52 -8.17 -20.84
CA ASN A 202 9.36 -9.61 -21.06
C ASN A 202 7.99 -10.14 -20.55
N ALA A 203 7.49 -11.18 -21.21
CA ALA A 203 6.16 -11.75 -20.96
C ALA A 203 5.93 -12.33 -19.55
N ALA A 204 7.00 -12.68 -18.81
CA ALA A 204 6.86 -13.15 -17.43
C ALA A 204 6.68 -11.98 -16.44
N ASN A 205 7.12 -10.78 -16.81
CA ASN A 205 6.91 -9.54 -16.08
C ASN A 205 5.60 -8.82 -16.45
N THR A 206 4.77 -9.32 -17.38
CA THR A 206 3.50 -8.68 -17.74
C THR A 206 2.29 -9.58 -17.45
N ILE A 207 1.17 -8.96 -17.08
CA ILE A 207 -0.12 -9.63 -16.90
C ILE A 207 -1.25 -8.89 -17.63
N PRO A 208 -2.21 -9.61 -18.23
CA PRO A 208 -3.39 -9.02 -18.84
C PRO A 208 -4.40 -8.53 -17.78
N LEU A 209 -4.80 -7.26 -17.81
CA LEU A 209 -5.80 -6.66 -16.93
C LEU A 209 -6.86 -5.85 -17.68
N THR A 210 -8.09 -5.77 -17.16
CA THR A 210 -9.06 -4.75 -17.63
C THR A 210 -8.68 -3.37 -17.08
N PRO A 211 -8.87 -2.27 -17.82
CA PRO A 211 -8.35 -0.94 -17.45
C PRO A 211 -8.72 -0.43 -16.04
N SER A 212 -9.90 -0.79 -15.54
CA SER A 212 -10.32 -0.47 -14.17
C SER A 212 -9.45 -1.14 -13.11
N ILE A 213 -9.07 -2.40 -13.33
CA ILE A 213 -8.22 -3.19 -12.43
C ILE A 213 -6.75 -2.79 -12.61
N HIS A 214 -6.31 -2.57 -13.86
CA HIS A 214 -4.99 -2.02 -14.19
C HIS A 214 -4.70 -0.75 -13.38
N ARG A 215 -5.60 0.24 -13.45
CA ARG A 215 -5.48 1.50 -12.70
C ARG A 215 -5.39 1.30 -11.18
N CYS A 216 -6.14 0.33 -10.63
CA CYS A 216 -6.09 0.04 -9.19
C CYS A 216 -4.82 -0.71 -8.80
N PHE A 217 -4.30 -1.56 -9.69
CA PHE A 217 -3.05 -2.27 -9.51
C PHE A 217 -1.88 -1.28 -9.44
N ASP A 218 -1.78 -0.32 -10.37
CA ASP A 218 -0.69 0.68 -10.42
C ASP A 218 -0.78 1.73 -9.32
N LYS A 219 -1.99 2.06 -8.86
CA LYS A 219 -2.15 2.83 -7.62
C LYS A 219 -1.77 2.06 -6.35
N ARG A 220 -1.26 0.82 -6.46
CA ARG A 220 -0.92 -0.09 -5.34
C ARG A 220 -2.12 -0.45 -4.45
N TRP A 221 -3.35 -0.23 -4.92
CA TRP A 221 -4.58 -0.49 -4.17
C TRP A 221 -4.96 -1.97 -4.14
N LEU A 222 -4.45 -2.75 -5.10
CA LEU A 222 -4.66 -4.19 -5.23
C LEU A 222 -3.33 -4.90 -5.51
N VAL A 223 -3.11 -6.06 -4.89
CA VAL A 223 -1.97 -6.96 -5.13
C VAL A 223 -2.44 -8.38 -5.41
N LEU A 224 -1.55 -9.19 -5.99
CA LEU A 224 -1.79 -10.62 -6.26
C LEU A 224 -0.93 -11.44 -5.30
N ILE A 225 -1.54 -12.28 -4.47
CA ILE A 225 -0.86 -13.01 -3.39
C ILE A 225 -1.37 -14.44 -3.24
N PRO A 226 -0.53 -15.39 -2.79
CA PRO A 226 -0.95 -16.73 -2.42
C PRO A 226 -1.89 -16.71 -1.20
N LYS A 227 -2.98 -17.47 -1.29
CA LYS A 227 -3.82 -17.88 -0.16
C LYS A 227 -4.23 -19.35 -0.31
N PRO A 228 -4.55 -20.07 0.78
CA PRO A 228 -5.16 -21.39 0.67
C PRO A 228 -6.48 -21.30 -0.09
N SER A 229 -6.74 -22.27 -0.96
CA SER A 229 -8.02 -22.41 -1.65
C SER A 229 -9.09 -22.91 -0.69
N ASN A 230 -10.31 -22.36 -0.79
CA ASN A 230 -11.47 -22.88 -0.05
C ASN A 230 -12.08 -24.13 -0.70
N THR A 231 -11.36 -24.80 -1.62
CA THR A 231 -11.84 -26.06 -2.22
C THR A 231 -11.68 -27.21 -1.23
N GLU A 232 -12.81 -27.69 -0.70
CA GLU A 232 -12.91 -28.84 0.21
C GLU A 232 -12.50 -30.16 -0.48
N ALA A 233 -11.20 -30.37 -0.66
CA ALA A 233 -10.58 -31.65 -0.94
C ALA A 233 -9.83 -32.11 0.31
N GLY A 234 -10.08 -33.35 0.77
CA GLY A 234 -9.59 -33.85 2.06
C GLY A 234 -8.06 -33.99 2.16
N GLY A 235 -7.39 -32.88 2.45
CA GLY A 235 -5.94 -32.72 2.59
C GLY A 235 -5.60 -31.25 2.85
N THR A 236 -4.32 -30.88 2.77
CA THR A 236 -3.93 -29.46 2.79
C THR A 236 -4.45 -28.79 1.51
N PRO A 237 -5.22 -27.69 1.60
CA PRO A 237 -5.76 -27.03 0.41
C PRO A 237 -4.65 -26.51 -0.51
N PRO A 238 -4.82 -26.56 -1.84
CA PRO A 238 -3.85 -25.99 -2.76
C PRO A 238 -3.76 -24.47 -2.55
N THR A 239 -2.55 -23.92 -2.69
CA THR A 239 -2.34 -22.48 -2.61
C THR A 239 -2.57 -21.85 -3.98
N GLU A 240 -3.51 -20.91 -4.07
CA GLU A 240 -3.85 -20.20 -5.31
C GLU A 240 -3.48 -18.71 -5.18
N PHE A 241 -3.08 -18.08 -6.29
CA PHE A 241 -2.95 -16.63 -6.32
C PHE A 241 -4.34 -16.00 -6.35
N VAL A 242 -4.58 -15.08 -5.43
CA VAL A 242 -5.82 -14.30 -5.35
C VAL A 242 -5.51 -12.81 -5.30
N THR A 243 -6.48 -12.00 -5.70
CA THR A 243 -6.44 -10.55 -5.50
C THR A 243 -6.64 -10.18 -4.02
N HIS A 244 -5.90 -9.20 -3.53
CA HIS A 244 -6.02 -8.66 -2.18
C HIS A 244 -6.02 -7.13 -2.22
N ILE A 245 -6.94 -6.49 -1.49
CA ILE A 245 -7.13 -5.03 -1.51
C ILE A 245 -6.33 -4.44 -0.34
N LEU A 246 -5.57 -3.38 -0.60
CA LEU A 246 -4.70 -2.73 0.39
C LEU A 246 -5.15 -1.31 0.78
N SER A 247 -6.05 -0.68 0.01
CA SER A 247 -6.46 0.71 0.17
C SER A 247 -7.98 0.89 0.35
N GLU A 248 -8.36 1.85 1.19
CA GLU A 248 -9.75 2.27 1.41
C GLU A 248 -10.36 2.93 0.17
N SER A 249 -9.56 3.61 -0.65
CA SER A 249 -9.99 4.19 -1.94
C SER A 249 -10.46 3.11 -2.94
N ALA A 250 -10.18 1.82 -2.69
CA ALA A 250 -10.69 0.68 -3.44
C ALA A 250 -11.77 -0.14 -2.69
N ALA A 251 -12.39 0.42 -1.64
CA ALA A 251 -13.39 -0.29 -0.81
C ALA A 251 -14.61 -0.81 -1.60
N GLU A 252 -15.06 -0.09 -2.65
CA GLU A 252 -16.15 -0.56 -3.52
C GLU A 252 -15.79 -1.85 -4.27
N LEU A 253 -14.52 -1.99 -4.67
CA LEU A 253 -14.03 -3.14 -5.43
C LEU A 253 -13.93 -4.42 -4.58
N TRP A 254 -13.87 -4.31 -3.25
CA TRP A 254 -13.73 -5.46 -2.36
C TRP A 254 -14.78 -6.54 -2.66
N CYS A 255 -16.07 -6.20 -2.70
CA CYS A 255 -17.14 -7.20 -2.73
C CYS A 255 -17.11 -8.14 -3.96
N ASP A 256 -16.45 -7.71 -5.05
CA ASP A 256 -16.31 -8.46 -6.29
C ASP A 256 -14.86 -8.86 -6.62
N TYR A 257 -13.86 -8.18 -6.05
CA TYR A 257 -12.44 -8.34 -6.38
C TYR A 257 -11.50 -8.60 -5.18
N HIS A 258 -12.00 -8.85 -3.96
CA HIS A 258 -11.16 -9.38 -2.89
C HIS A 258 -11.24 -10.92 -2.84
N ASN A 259 -10.08 -11.57 -2.69
CA ASN A 259 -9.91 -13.03 -2.74
C ASN A 259 -10.47 -13.66 -4.04
N SER A 260 -10.43 -12.93 -5.16
CA SER A 260 -10.83 -13.45 -6.47
C SER A 260 -9.64 -14.17 -7.12
N ILE A 261 -9.87 -15.40 -7.60
CA ILE A 261 -8.81 -16.29 -8.10
C ILE A 261 -8.20 -15.73 -9.39
N VAL A 262 -6.88 -15.52 -9.33
CA VAL A 262 -6.04 -15.17 -10.47
C VAL A 262 -5.70 -16.44 -11.25
N GLY A 263 -5.59 -16.34 -12.56
CA GLY A 263 -5.13 -17.44 -13.41
C GLY A 263 -4.58 -16.91 -14.72
N ASP A 264 -4.11 -17.81 -15.58
CA ASP A 264 -3.42 -17.46 -16.83
C ASP A 264 -2.12 -16.64 -16.60
N LEU A 265 -1.47 -16.86 -15.45
CA LEU A 265 -0.14 -16.32 -15.11
C LEU A 265 0.96 -17.16 -15.79
N ASP A 266 2.05 -16.51 -16.19
CA ASP A 266 3.20 -17.18 -16.80
C ASP A 266 3.99 -18.01 -15.76
N GLU A 267 4.58 -19.14 -16.17
CA GLU A 267 5.28 -20.04 -15.24
C GLU A 267 6.49 -19.37 -14.55
N HIS A 268 7.07 -18.37 -15.22
CA HIS A 268 8.18 -17.58 -14.72
C HIS A 268 7.75 -16.32 -13.93
N SER A 269 6.47 -15.98 -13.84
CA SER A 269 6.00 -14.76 -13.14
C SER A 269 6.23 -14.74 -11.62
N ARG A 270 6.56 -15.87 -10.98
CA ARG A 270 6.68 -15.99 -9.50
C ARG A 270 7.57 -14.90 -8.85
N PRO A 271 8.77 -14.57 -9.37
CA PRO A 271 9.62 -13.53 -8.78
C PRO A 271 9.07 -12.13 -8.98
N TYR A 272 8.47 -11.85 -10.14
CA TYR A 272 7.88 -10.55 -10.45
C TYR A 272 6.59 -10.28 -9.64
N LEU A 273 5.77 -11.31 -9.39
CA LEU A 273 4.63 -11.25 -8.47
C LEU A 273 5.07 -10.93 -7.03
N PHE A 274 6.16 -11.55 -6.57
CA PHE A 274 6.74 -11.25 -5.27
C PHE A 274 7.28 -9.82 -5.21
N ALA A 275 7.97 -9.37 -6.27
CA ALA A 275 8.45 -8.00 -6.39
C ALA A 275 7.30 -6.97 -6.39
N ARG A 276 6.18 -7.24 -7.09
CA ARG A 276 4.97 -6.39 -7.03
C ARG A 276 4.44 -6.22 -5.62
N PHE A 277 4.38 -7.32 -4.86
CA PHE A 277 3.92 -7.26 -3.47
C PHE A 277 4.86 -6.39 -2.62
N GLY A 278 6.17 -6.55 -2.78
CA GLY A 278 7.17 -5.68 -2.17
C GLY A 278 6.99 -4.19 -2.53
N TRP A 279 6.81 -3.89 -3.82
CA TRP A 279 6.59 -2.54 -4.35
C TRP A 279 5.34 -1.86 -3.78
N ALA A 280 4.27 -2.62 -3.55
CA ALA A 280 3.06 -2.10 -2.92
C ALA A 280 3.25 -1.83 -1.41
N VAL A 281 3.77 -2.81 -0.65
CA VAL A 281 3.89 -2.68 0.82
C VAL A 281 4.96 -1.68 1.25
N LEU A 282 6.04 -1.52 0.47
CA LEU A 282 7.10 -0.55 0.74
C LEU A 282 6.67 0.92 0.49
N LEU A 283 5.56 1.20 -0.20
CA LEU A 283 4.97 2.54 -0.15
C LEU A 283 4.34 2.80 1.24
N GLY A 284 3.74 1.77 1.85
CA GLY A 284 3.05 1.87 3.14
C GLY A 284 3.94 2.22 4.33
N VAL A 285 5.26 2.01 4.23
CA VAL A 285 6.23 2.38 5.28
C VAL A 285 6.60 3.87 5.27
N LYS A 286 6.29 4.60 4.19
CA LYS A 286 6.70 6.01 4.01
C LYS A 286 6.35 6.91 5.21
N PRO A 287 5.15 6.85 5.81
CA PRO A 287 4.82 7.67 6.99
C PRO A 287 5.73 7.40 8.20
N PHE A 288 6.15 6.15 8.41
CA PHE A 288 7.07 5.76 9.49
C PHE A 288 8.48 6.33 9.27
N ILE A 289 8.94 6.36 8.02
CA ILE A 289 10.25 6.86 7.61
C ILE A 289 10.31 8.39 7.65
N THR A 290 9.28 9.07 7.16
CA THR A 290 9.28 10.53 6.97
C THR A 290 8.70 11.32 8.15
N CYS A 291 8.37 10.68 9.27
CA CYS A 291 7.79 11.31 10.47
C CYS A 291 8.69 12.34 11.20
N GLY A 292 9.89 12.64 10.68
CA GLY A 292 10.81 13.64 11.24
C GLY A 292 11.65 13.15 12.42
N LEU A 293 11.56 11.87 12.80
CA LEU A 293 12.41 11.24 13.82
C LEU A 293 13.52 10.38 13.19
N PRO A 294 14.63 10.12 13.92
CA PRO A 294 15.67 9.20 13.44
C PRO A 294 15.13 7.77 13.28
N ARG A 295 15.61 7.05 12.26
CA ARG A 295 15.29 5.65 12.00
C ARG A 295 16.55 4.88 11.62
N ASN A 296 16.65 3.63 12.05
CA ASN A 296 17.58 2.65 11.49
C ASN A 296 16.99 2.16 10.16
N VAL A 297 17.72 2.33 9.07
CA VAL A 297 17.26 2.02 7.71
C VAL A 297 18.33 1.29 6.92
N ILE A 298 17.90 0.53 5.92
CA ILE A 298 18.80 0.05 4.88
C ILE A 298 19.16 1.20 3.96
N GLN A 299 20.44 1.34 3.63
CA GLN A 299 20.98 2.23 2.60
C GLN A 299 21.77 1.41 1.57
N LEU A 300 21.48 1.61 0.29
CA LEU A 300 22.35 1.16 -0.79
C LEU A 300 23.50 2.16 -0.99
N HIS A 301 24.73 1.67 -0.86
CA HIS A 301 25.92 2.40 -1.27
C HIS A 301 26.45 1.82 -2.57
N THR A 302 26.55 2.66 -3.60
CA THR A 302 27.29 2.35 -4.83
C THR A 302 28.67 2.98 -4.75
N SER A 303 29.72 2.18 -4.91
CA SER A 303 31.11 2.63 -4.99
C SER A 303 31.77 2.08 -6.24
N THR A 304 32.31 2.94 -7.09
CA THR A 304 33.13 2.52 -8.22
C THR A 304 34.57 2.24 -7.76
N ASP A 305 35.22 1.27 -8.39
CA ASP A 305 36.65 1.03 -8.20
C ASP A 305 37.53 2.18 -8.75
N ALA A 306 38.83 2.15 -8.46
CA ALA A 306 39.77 3.18 -8.90
C ALA A 306 39.94 3.25 -10.43
N SER A 307 39.51 2.21 -11.14
CA SER A 307 39.46 2.10 -12.60
C SER A 307 38.26 2.86 -13.19
N GLY A 308 37.16 3.00 -12.44
CA GLY A 308 35.89 3.48 -12.94
C GLY A 308 35.07 2.40 -13.68
N GLU A 309 35.50 1.13 -13.64
CA GLU A 309 34.96 0.05 -14.48
C GLU A 309 34.03 -0.90 -13.70
N VAL A 310 34.24 -1.06 -12.39
CA VAL A 310 33.43 -1.95 -11.55
C VAL A 310 32.70 -1.13 -10.50
N GLU A 311 31.38 -1.00 -10.67
CA GLU A 311 30.49 -0.57 -9.60
C GLU A 311 30.26 -1.73 -8.62
N ARG A 312 30.61 -1.51 -7.35
CA ARG A 312 30.22 -2.37 -6.23
C ARG A 312 29.02 -1.76 -5.53
N GLN A 313 28.12 -2.63 -5.10
CA GLN A 313 26.91 -2.29 -4.37
C GLN A 313 26.94 -2.97 -3.02
N GLU A 314 26.63 -2.23 -1.97
CA GLU A 314 26.68 -2.68 -0.59
C GLU A 314 25.49 -2.10 0.17
N TYR A 315 24.60 -2.97 0.66
CA TYR A 315 23.48 -2.58 1.52
C TYR A 315 23.95 -2.48 2.97
N LYS A 316 23.63 -1.39 3.67
CA LYS A 316 24.09 -1.10 5.04
C LYS A 316 22.95 -0.68 5.97
N ASP A 317 23.06 -1.12 7.22
CA ASP A 317 22.23 -0.68 8.32
C ASP A 317 22.76 0.67 8.86
N GLU A 318 22.01 1.76 8.63
CA GLU A 318 22.41 3.10 9.07
C GLU A 318 21.30 3.83 9.85
N ILE A 319 21.67 4.51 10.95
CA ILE A 319 20.74 5.39 11.69
C ILE A 319 20.78 6.79 11.08
N LEU A 320 19.80 7.10 10.23
CA LEU A 320 19.66 8.42 9.61
C LEU A 320 18.79 9.35 10.46
N ARG A 321 19.02 10.65 10.32
CA ARG A 321 18.24 11.70 11.01
C ARG A 321 16.92 11.96 10.28
N GLY A 322 15.87 12.29 11.01
CA GLY A 322 14.54 12.52 10.42
C GLY A 322 14.48 13.60 9.32
N ALA A 323 15.32 14.65 9.41
CA ALA A 323 15.43 15.66 8.35
C ALA A 323 16.10 15.12 7.06
N GLU A 324 17.03 14.18 7.20
CA GLU A 324 17.67 13.51 6.07
C GLU A 324 16.72 12.49 5.42
N LEU A 325 16.01 11.70 6.24
CA LEU A 325 14.98 10.78 5.78
C LEU A 325 13.85 11.52 5.06
N LEU A 326 13.42 12.67 5.56
CA LEU A 326 12.46 13.54 4.87
C LEU A 326 13.03 14.12 3.57
N SER A 327 14.32 14.45 3.52
CA SER A 327 14.97 14.94 2.29
C SER A 327 15.17 13.85 1.22
N LYS A 328 15.43 12.61 1.64
CA LYS A 328 15.63 11.45 0.75
C LYS A 328 14.31 10.84 0.27
N TYR A 329 13.34 10.68 1.18
CA TYR A 329 12.12 9.89 0.95
C TYR A 329 10.81 10.69 1.10
N GLY A 330 10.87 11.99 1.44
CA GLY A 330 9.68 12.83 1.62
C GLY A 330 9.03 13.36 0.34
N GLY A 331 9.73 13.32 -0.80
CA GLY A 331 9.17 13.70 -2.10
C GLY A 331 7.95 12.86 -2.47
N GLY A 332 6.90 13.47 -3.04
CA GLY A 332 5.71 12.77 -3.52
C GLY A 332 6.02 11.92 -4.76
N GLY A 333 5.49 10.69 -4.79
CA GLY A 333 5.60 9.78 -5.95
C GLY A 333 6.98 9.13 -6.16
N GLY A 334 6.96 7.90 -6.72
CA GLY A 334 8.11 7.06 -7.08
C GLY A 334 8.99 7.59 -8.23
N GLY A 335 9.23 8.90 -8.29
CA GLY A 335 10.11 9.53 -9.27
C GLY A 335 11.48 9.83 -8.67
N SER A 336 12.28 8.79 -8.40
CA SER A 336 13.66 8.96 -7.94
C SER A 336 14.47 9.75 -8.96
N LYS A 337 14.68 11.04 -8.71
CA LYS A 337 15.71 11.85 -9.39
C LYS A 337 17.08 11.31 -8.98
N GLY A 338 17.52 10.26 -9.68
CA GLY A 338 18.85 9.70 -9.53
C GLY A 338 19.87 10.82 -9.63
N ALA A 339 20.79 10.87 -8.66
CA ALA A 339 21.75 11.95 -8.53
C ALA A 339 22.86 11.85 -9.59
N THR A 340 22.54 12.18 -10.84
CA THR A 340 23.56 12.35 -11.89
C THR A 340 24.18 13.75 -11.79
N PRO A 341 25.51 13.90 -11.84
CA PRO A 341 26.17 15.21 -11.84
C PRO A 341 25.68 16.07 -13.01
N GLY A 342 25.39 17.35 -12.74
CA GLY A 342 24.72 18.24 -13.68
C GLY A 342 25.41 18.35 -15.04
N LYS A 343 24.67 18.02 -16.11
CA LYS A 343 25.10 18.19 -17.50
C LYS A 343 25.37 19.67 -17.77
N ARG A 344 26.65 20.04 -17.94
CA ARG A 344 27.05 21.42 -18.23
C ARG A 344 26.36 21.91 -19.51
N ARG A 345 25.72 23.07 -19.42
CA ARG A 345 25.17 23.81 -20.56
C ARG A 345 26.34 24.38 -21.36
N SER A 346 26.69 23.78 -22.49
CA SER A 346 27.61 24.40 -23.45
C SER A 346 26.86 25.38 -24.34
N GLU A 347 27.50 26.51 -24.64
CA GLU A 347 26.93 27.57 -25.47
C GLU A 347 26.91 27.19 -26.96
N ALA A 348 26.17 27.97 -27.75
CA ALA A 348 25.75 27.61 -29.10
C ALA A 348 26.84 27.74 -30.18
N SER A 349 26.70 26.93 -31.23
CA SER A 349 27.16 27.27 -32.58
C SER A 349 26.14 26.74 -33.61
N ASN A 350 25.86 27.56 -34.64
CA ASN A 350 24.91 27.24 -35.71
C ASN A 350 25.60 26.44 -36.83
N ALA A 351 24.89 25.47 -37.43
CA ALA A 351 24.97 25.15 -38.86
C ALA A 351 23.78 24.27 -39.29
N ASP A 352 23.32 24.42 -40.53
CA ASP A 352 22.15 23.77 -41.14
C ASP A 352 22.28 22.25 -41.33
N GLY A 353 21.14 21.54 -41.40
CA GLY A 353 21.09 20.12 -41.79
C GLY A 353 19.71 19.47 -41.67
N ASP A 354 18.97 19.45 -42.79
CA ASP A 354 17.65 18.83 -43.01
C ASP A 354 17.48 17.39 -42.47
N SER A 355 16.35 17.08 -41.80
CA SER A 355 15.93 15.71 -41.45
C SER A 355 14.45 15.62 -41.03
N VAL A 356 13.63 15.08 -41.93
CA VAL A 356 12.43 14.22 -41.75
C VAL A 356 11.56 14.40 -40.49
N ILE A 357 10.29 14.77 -40.71
CA ILE A 357 9.23 14.80 -39.70
C ILE A 357 8.74 13.37 -39.40
N GLU A 358 8.93 12.91 -38.17
CA GLU A 358 8.26 11.74 -37.61
C GLU A 358 7.37 12.17 -36.43
N TYR A 359 6.09 11.77 -36.45
CA TYR A 359 5.10 12.21 -35.47
C TYR A 359 5.22 11.40 -34.17
N SER A 360 5.92 11.96 -33.18
CA SER A 360 5.82 11.50 -31.78
C SER A 360 4.62 12.16 -31.11
N SER A 361 3.69 11.36 -30.57
CA SER A 361 2.56 11.86 -29.77
C SER A 361 3.04 12.12 -28.35
N ASP A 362 3.17 13.39 -27.99
CA ASP A 362 3.59 13.85 -26.65
C ASP A 362 2.35 13.96 -25.73
N ASP A 363 1.86 12.83 -25.23
CA ASP A 363 0.79 12.78 -24.22
C ASP A 363 1.37 12.88 -22.79
N SER A 364 1.95 14.06 -22.50
CA SER A 364 2.50 14.44 -21.19
C SER A 364 1.41 15.07 -20.30
N ASP A 365 0.47 14.25 -19.82
CA ASP A 365 -0.59 14.69 -18.90
C ASP A 365 -0.30 14.30 -17.43
N THR A 366 0.21 15.30 -16.71
CA THR A 366 0.01 15.61 -15.27
C THR A 366 -0.57 14.52 -14.34
N TRP A 367 0.31 13.91 -13.52
CA TRP A 367 -0.05 13.05 -12.39
C TRP A 367 0.37 13.66 -11.03
N ASP A 368 -0.12 14.85 -10.67
CA ASP A 368 0.31 15.55 -9.44
C ASP A 368 -0.58 15.30 -8.19
N ASP A 369 -1.72 14.61 -8.32
CA ASP A 369 -2.64 14.31 -7.20
C ASP A 369 -2.34 12.95 -6.52
N TYR A 370 -1.07 12.71 -6.17
CA TYR A 370 -0.58 11.41 -5.69
C TYR A 370 -0.58 11.22 -4.14
N TRP A 371 -1.51 11.87 -3.44
CA TRP A 371 -1.72 11.67 -2.01
C TRP A 371 -3.19 11.37 -1.72
N ASP A 372 -3.43 10.22 -1.10
CA ASP A 372 -4.74 9.79 -0.60
C ASP A 372 -5.15 10.75 0.54
N ASP A 373 -6.33 11.39 0.44
CA ASP A 373 -6.79 12.37 1.44
C ASP A 373 -6.81 11.75 2.85
N ASP A 374 -7.15 10.45 2.96
CA ASP A 374 -7.14 9.69 4.21
C ASP A 374 -5.73 9.54 4.85
N MET A 375 -4.66 9.61 4.05
CA MET A 375 -3.27 9.63 4.57
C MET A 375 -2.85 11.02 5.03
N MET A 376 -3.37 12.08 4.40
CA MET A 376 -3.22 13.46 4.86
C MET A 376 -3.98 13.70 6.17
N ASP A 377 -5.19 13.15 6.34
CA ASP A 377 -5.99 13.25 7.55
C ASP A 377 -5.30 12.63 8.78
N ILE A 378 -4.57 11.52 8.59
CA ILE A 378 -3.71 10.92 9.62
C ILE A 378 -2.54 11.85 9.97
N TRP A 379 -1.94 12.49 8.97
CA TRP A 379 -0.83 13.43 9.15
C TRP A 379 -1.27 14.71 9.87
N GLU A 380 -2.42 15.30 9.52
CA GLU A 380 -2.96 16.49 10.19
C GLU A 380 -3.35 16.22 11.66
N ARG A 381 -3.86 15.02 11.97
CA ARG A 381 -4.18 14.60 13.35
C ARG A 381 -2.94 14.41 14.23
N ILE A 382 -1.82 13.98 13.67
CA ILE A 382 -0.56 13.77 14.41
C ILE A 382 0.29 15.07 14.45
N GLY A 383 0.22 15.89 13.40
CA GLY A 383 1.02 17.10 13.16
C GLY A 383 0.46 18.39 13.79
N GLY A 384 0.08 18.38 15.06
CA GLY A 384 -0.57 19.51 15.73
C GLY A 384 0.23 20.82 15.82
N LYS A 385 0.27 21.62 14.73
CA LYS A 385 0.68 23.05 14.74
C LYS A 385 -0.22 23.91 13.84
N ARG A 386 -1.35 24.33 14.41
CA ARG A 386 -2.30 25.27 13.80
C ARG A 386 -1.65 26.64 13.59
N LYS A 387 -1.03 26.89 12.44
CA LYS A 387 -0.42 28.19 12.11
C LYS A 387 -1.51 29.19 11.75
N GLN A 388 -2.05 29.83 12.78
CA GLN A 388 -3.10 30.84 12.72
C GLN A 388 -2.70 31.98 11.77
N ARG A 389 -3.32 32.04 10.58
CA ARG A 389 -3.00 33.02 9.54
C ARG A 389 -3.82 34.29 9.76
N GLN A 390 -3.39 35.13 10.70
CA GLN A 390 -3.96 36.48 10.85
C GLN A 390 -3.33 37.46 9.84
N THR A 391 -4.19 37.91 8.93
CA THR A 391 -4.33 39.28 8.41
C THR A 391 -3.07 40.07 7.99
N SER A 392 -3.04 40.45 6.72
CA SER A 392 -3.09 41.88 6.33
C SER A 392 -3.32 42.05 4.82
N ASN A 393 -4.37 42.76 4.44
CA ASN A 393 -4.25 43.98 3.64
C ASN A 393 -5.58 44.75 3.63
N GLN A 394 -5.48 46.07 3.83
CA GLN A 394 -6.62 46.99 3.84
C GLN A 394 -7.11 47.26 2.42
N THR A 395 -8.41 47.42 2.27
CA THR A 395 -8.94 48.55 1.49
C THR A 395 -10.28 48.98 2.06
N ASP A 396 -10.30 50.15 2.69
CA ASP A 396 -11.52 50.86 3.10
C ASP A 396 -12.25 51.38 1.84
N PRO A 397 -13.59 51.55 1.86
CA PRO A 397 -14.05 52.90 2.14
C PRO A 397 -15.41 53.05 2.88
N HIS A 398 -15.35 53.81 3.98
CA HIS A 398 -16.21 54.98 4.30
C HIS A 398 -17.68 54.82 4.78
N MET A 399 -17.94 55.50 5.93
CA MET A 399 -19.23 55.97 6.51
C MET A 399 -20.16 54.85 7.09
N TRP A 400 -20.72 54.96 8.31
CA TRP A 400 -21.39 56.10 8.96
C TRP A 400 -21.30 56.09 10.51
N LEU A 401 -21.81 57.17 11.14
CA LEU A 401 -21.78 57.49 12.59
C LEU A 401 -22.92 56.85 13.42
N GLY A 402 -22.76 56.76 14.75
CA GLY A 402 -23.82 56.41 15.73
C GLY A 402 -23.32 55.51 16.88
N ASN A 403 -22.58 56.00 17.89
CA ASN A 403 -23.02 56.68 19.13
C ASN A 403 -23.72 55.80 20.19
N ASP A 404 -23.29 56.00 21.45
CA ASP A 404 -23.97 55.72 22.73
C ASP A 404 -24.00 54.32 23.40
N GLN A 405 -23.11 54.20 24.40
CA GLN A 405 -23.44 54.07 25.85
C GLN A 405 -23.67 52.71 26.58
N HIS A 406 -23.21 52.76 27.84
CA HIS A 406 -23.62 52.00 29.05
C HIS A 406 -23.13 50.55 29.30
N LEU A 407 -22.05 50.49 30.08
CA LEU A 407 -21.83 49.57 31.22
C LEU A 407 -22.99 49.68 32.26
N PRO A 408 -23.27 48.67 33.12
CA PRO A 408 -22.35 48.30 34.21
C PRO A 408 -22.26 46.81 34.61
N GLN A 409 -21.30 46.55 35.50
CA GLN A 409 -21.10 45.30 36.25
C GLN A 409 -21.90 45.31 37.58
N ASP A 410 -22.21 44.12 38.11
CA ASP A 410 -22.36 43.72 39.53
C ASP A 410 -23.42 42.59 39.67
N ALA A 411 -23.46 41.70 40.67
CA ALA A 411 -22.42 41.11 41.53
C ALA A 411 -23.04 39.93 42.35
N ASN A 412 -22.17 39.05 42.89
CA ASN A 412 -22.29 38.39 44.21
C ASN A 412 -23.08 37.06 44.45
N LYS A 413 -22.46 36.24 45.32
CA LYS A 413 -23.01 35.26 46.33
C LYS A 413 -23.36 33.79 45.98
N SER A 414 -22.35 32.94 46.19
CA SER A 414 -22.33 31.73 47.07
C SER A 414 -23.60 31.23 47.78
N CYS A 415 -23.79 29.88 47.85
CA CYS A 415 -24.07 29.16 49.12
C CYS A 415 -23.93 27.62 49.03
N VAL A 416 -23.62 27.01 50.19
CA VAL A 416 -23.24 25.61 50.55
C VAL A 416 -23.57 25.48 52.07
N PRO A 417 -23.91 24.33 52.75
CA PRO A 417 -23.66 22.87 52.54
C PRO A 417 -25.02 22.06 52.50
N PRO A 418 -25.25 20.77 52.95
CA PRO A 418 -24.36 19.79 53.61
C PRO A 418 -24.48 18.27 53.32
N GLU A 419 -23.45 17.56 53.80
CA GLU A 419 -23.36 16.11 54.05
C GLU A 419 -24.14 15.68 55.32
N GLN A 420 -24.36 14.37 55.49
CA GLN A 420 -24.42 13.73 56.81
C GLN A 420 -23.59 12.42 56.83
N GLN A 421 -23.04 12.10 58.01
CA GLN A 421 -22.02 11.07 58.23
C GLN A 421 -22.56 9.86 59.02
N GLY A 422 -21.80 8.76 59.01
CA GLY A 422 -21.80 7.72 60.06
C GLY A 422 -21.99 6.29 59.52
N GLY A 423 -21.21 5.28 59.92
CA GLY A 423 -20.00 5.27 60.76
C GLY A 423 -19.59 3.85 61.20
N GLN A 424 -18.34 3.68 61.65
CA GLN A 424 -17.83 2.60 62.53
C GLN A 424 -17.92 1.13 62.03
N THR A 425 -16.81 0.57 61.53
CA THR A 425 -15.86 -0.35 62.24
C THR A 425 -16.40 -1.71 62.69
N PHE A 426 -15.84 -2.82 62.18
CA PHE A 426 -15.24 -3.88 63.03
C PHE A 426 -14.32 -4.81 62.20
N THR A 427 -13.30 -5.36 62.86
CA THR A 427 -12.34 -6.37 62.34
C THR A 427 -12.78 -7.78 62.72
N GLN A 428 -12.59 -8.78 61.83
CA GLN A 428 -11.98 -10.07 62.22
C GLN A 428 -11.63 -10.99 61.05
N ASP A 429 -10.55 -11.74 61.23
CA ASP A 429 -10.13 -12.88 60.41
C ASP A 429 -11.10 -14.07 60.52
N ASN A 430 -11.10 -14.95 59.52
CA ASN A 430 -10.96 -16.39 59.77
C ASN A 430 -10.62 -17.20 58.52
N ASP A 431 -9.84 -18.26 58.75
CA ASP A 431 -9.40 -19.28 57.80
C ASP A 431 -10.51 -20.26 57.34
N MET A 432 -10.10 -21.13 56.40
CA MET A 432 -10.72 -22.39 55.97
C MET A 432 -12.01 -22.30 55.12
N HIS A 433 -11.87 -22.56 53.82
CA HIS A 433 -11.82 -23.97 53.40
C HIS A 433 -11.05 -24.24 52.10
#